data_AF-A0A8J6YSH2-F1
#
_entry.id   AF-A0A8J6YSH2-F1
#
_cell.length_a   1.000
_cell.length_b   1.000
_cell.length_c   1.000
_cell.angle_alpha   90.00
_cell.angle_beta   90.00
_cell.angle_gamma   90.00
#
_symmetry.space_group_name_H-M   'P 1'
#
loop_
_entity.id
_entity.type
_entity.pdbx_description
1 polymer ?
#
loop_
_entity_poly.entity_id
_entity_poly.type
_entity_poly.pdbx_seq_one_letter_code
_entity_poly.pdbx_strand_id
1 'polypeptide(L)'
;VLYATALEWDERPERRKEMAGRLAAAKMVVTHAAIEGVDLAMRIMGGHSLLKKYPLERYYRDIRAGLHNPPMDDSTIRLLAQEALGD
;
A
#
# COMPACT_ATOMS: atom_id res chain seq x y z
N VAL A 1 1.05 7.74 7.04
CA VAL A 1 0.28 8.02 5.81
C VAL A 1 -1.15 7.51 5.93
N LEU A 2 -1.42 6.19 6.01
CA LEU A 2 -2.78 5.65 6.06
C LEU A 2 -3.74 6.33 7.07
N TYR A 3 -3.42 6.29 8.37
CA TYR A 3 -4.29 6.87 9.40
C TYR A 3 -4.40 8.39 9.32
N ALA A 4 -3.32 9.07 8.90
CA ALA A 4 -3.35 10.51 8.71
C ALA A 4 -4.27 10.91 7.54
N THR A 5 -4.22 10.16 6.43
CA THR A 5 -5.13 10.35 5.29
C THR A 5 -6.58 10.04 5.68
N ALA A 6 -6.82 8.99 6.47
CA ALA A 6 -8.15 8.65 6.96
C ALA A 6 -8.72 9.74 7.89
N LEU A 7 -7.92 10.23 8.84
CA LEU A 7 -8.31 11.30 9.75
C LEU A 7 -8.71 12.57 8.99
N GLU A 8 -7.88 12.99 8.02
CA GLU A 8 -8.19 14.16 7.21
C GLU A 8 -9.44 13.95 6.35
N TRP A 9 -9.66 12.74 5.83
CA TRP A 9 -10.85 12.41 5.04
C TRP A 9 -12.14 12.53 5.85
N ASP A 10 -12.09 12.16 7.13
CA ASP A 10 -13.21 12.23 8.06
C ASP A 10 -13.44 13.67 8.56
N GLU A 11 -12.38 14.39 8.91
CA GLU A 11 -12.47 15.73 9.49
C GLU A 11 -12.64 16.86 8.47
N ARG A 12 -12.26 16.65 7.20
CA ARG A 12 -12.24 17.68 6.15
C ARG A 12 -13.01 17.24 4.90
N PRO A 13 -14.34 17.00 4.99
CA PRO A 13 -15.14 16.55 3.85
C PRO A 13 -15.08 17.50 2.65
N GLU A 14 -14.87 18.79 2.87
CA GLU A 14 -14.70 19.82 1.85
C GLU A 14 -13.44 19.64 0.99
N ARG A 15 -12.39 19.02 1.56
CA ARG A 15 -11.09 18.82 0.89
C ARG A 15 -10.97 17.49 0.15
N ARG A 16 -11.97 16.59 0.25
CA ARG A 16 -11.91 15.24 -0.34
C ARG A 16 -11.58 15.22 -1.82
N LYS A 17 -12.03 16.22 -2.59
CA LYS A 17 -11.73 16.35 -4.02
C LYS A 17 -10.23 16.55 -4.31
N GLU A 18 -9.50 17.12 -3.37
CA GLU A 18 -8.05 17.38 -3.44
C GLU A 18 -7.21 16.22 -2.89
N MET A 19 -7.86 15.17 -2.35
CA MET A 19 -7.15 14.09 -1.64
C MET A 19 -6.81 12.88 -2.51
N ALA A 20 -7.07 12.95 -3.83
CA ALA A 20 -6.86 11.84 -4.75
C ALA A 20 -5.41 11.30 -4.68
N GLY A 21 -4.40 12.18 -4.80
CA GLY A 21 -3.00 11.78 -4.65
C GLY A 21 -2.68 11.20 -3.29
N ARG A 22 -3.22 11.77 -2.20
CA ARG A 22 -3.01 11.27 -0.83
C ARG A 22 -3.56 9.86 -0.61
N LEU A 23 -4.73 9.56 -1.17
CA LEU A 23 -5.34 8.23 -1.11
C LEU A 23 -4.56 7.22 -1.95
N ALA A 24 -4.17 7.60 -3.17
CA ALA A 24 -3.36 6.77 -4.05
C ALA A 24 -1.98 6.45 -3.41
N ALA A 25 -1.32 7.45 -2.85
CA ALA A 25 -0.07 7.30 -2.13
C ALA A 25 -0.21 6.37 -0.92
N ALA A 26 -1.30 6.50 -0.15
CA ALA A 26 -1.56 5.61 0.98
C ALA A 26 -1.67 4.15 0.54
N LYS A 27 -2.41 3.86 -0.55
CA LYS A 27 -2.48 2.50 -1.13
C LYS A 27 -1.10 1.99 -1.51
N MET A 28 -0.34 2.77 -2.27
CA MET A 28 0.98 2.36 -2.79
C MET A 28 1.94 2.05 -1.64
N VAL A 29 2.08 2.97 -0.68
CA VAL A 29 2.98 2.81 0.47
C VAL A 29 2.59 1.61 1.33
N VAL A 30 1.31 1.42 1.65
CA VAL A 30 0.86 0.33 2.53
C VAL A 30 1.05 -1.03 1.87
N THR A 31 0.70 -1.17 0.58
CA THR A 31 0.88 -2.43 -0.14
C THR A 31 2.34 -2.82 -0.28
N HIS A 32 3.23 -1.87 -0.60
CA HIS A 32 4.67 -2.13 -0.68
C HIS A 32 5.27 -2.50 0.68
N ALA A 33 4.95 -1.73 1.74
CA ALA A 33 5.43 -2.00 3.09
C ALA A 33 4.94 -3.36 3.62
N ALA A 34 3.70 -3.76 3.29
CA ALA A 34 3.18 -5.06 3.70
C ALA A 34 3.87 -6.22 2.95
N ILE A 35 4.18 -6.07 1.67
CA ILE A 35 4.95 -7.05 0.90
C ILE A 35 6.35 -7.21 1.51
N GLU A 36 7.03 -6.09 1.79
CA GLU A 36 8.36 -6.10 2.41
C GLU A 36 8.32 -6.74 3.80
N GLY A 37 7.33 -6.37 4.63
CA GLY A 37 7.16 -6.92 5.96
C GLY A 37 7.00 -8.44 5.97
N VAL A 38 6.21 -8.99 5.03
CA VAL A 38 6.04 -10.44 4.91
C VAL A 38 7.34 -11.10 4.39
N ASP A 39 8.04 -10.52 3.41
CA ASP A 39 9.33 -11.05 2.93
C ASP A 39 10.37 -11.11 4.05
N LEU A 40 10.50 -10.02 4.83
CA LEU A 40 11.39 -9.98 5.98
C LEU A 40 11.04 -11.03 7.03
N ALA A 41 9.74 -11.20 7.34
CA ALA A 41 9.29 -12.23 8.28
C ALA A 41 9.62 -13.66 7.78
N MET A 42 9.46 -13.92 6.48
CA MET A 42 9.85 -15.21 5.89
C MET A 42 11.35 -15.46 5.99
N ARG A 43 12.19 -14.43 5.72
CA ARG A 43 13.65 -14.53 5.83
C ARG A 43 14.11 -14.81 7.26
N ILE A 44 13.52 -14.13 8.25
CA ILE A 44 13.81 -14.35 9.67
C ILE A 44 13.54 -15.81 10.06
N MET A 45 12.43 -16.36 9.56
CA MET A 45 11.99 -17.72 9.90
C MET A 45 12.72 -18.81 9.06
N GLY A 46 13.38 -18.40 7.97
CA GLY A 46 14.14 -19.29 7.10
C GLY A 46 13.26 -20.27 6.33
N GLY A 47 13.79 -21.46 6.00
CA GLY A 47 13.08 -22.45 5.17
C GLY A 47 11.75 -22.94 5.77
N HIS A 48 11.60 -22.85 7.09
CA HIS A 48 10.34 -23.19 7.75
C HIS A 48 9.19 -22.27 7.32
N SER A 49 9.47 -21.05 6.84
CA SER A 49 8.46 -20.10 6.35
C SER A 49 7.64 -20.62 5.17
N LEU A 50 8.17 -21.62 4.46
CA LEU A 50 7.55 -22.28 3.32
C LEU A 50 6.62 -23.44 3.74
N LEU A 51 6.70 -23.90 4.98
CA LEU A 51 5.86 -24.99 5.47
C LEU A 51 4.43 -24.48 5.66
N LYS A 52 3.46 -25.14 5.02
CA LYS A 52 2.01 -24.85 5.16
C LYS A 52 1.48 -24.96 6.60
N LYS A 53 2.26 -25.55 7.52
CA LYS A 53 1.97 -25.55 8.96
C LYS A 53 2.01 -24.13 9.55
N TYR A 54 2.81 -23.22 8.98
CA TYR A 54 2.90 -21.82 9.37
C TYR A 54 2.20 -20.93 8.34
N PRO A 55 1.63 -19.79 8.75
CA PRO A 55 0.81 -18.99 7.86
C PRO A 55 1.60 -18.06 6.93
N LEU A 56 2.93 -17.97 7.05
CA LEU A 56 3.75 -17.01 6.31
C LEU A 56 3.67 -17.21 4.78
N GLU A 57 3.70 -18.44 4.29
CA GLU A 57 3.54 -18.72 2.85
C GLU A 57 2.19 -18.19 2.33
N ARG A 58 1.13 -18.32 3.14
CA ARG A 58 -0.20 -17.82 2.80
C ARG A 58 -0.21 -16.30 2.78
N TYR A 59 0.33 -15.65 3.81
CA TYR A 59 0.42 -14.18 3.83
C TYR A 59 1.22 -13.64 2.65
N TYR A 60 2.30 -14.34 2.25
CA TYR A 60 3.10 -13.97 1.09
C TYR A 60 2.33 -14.06 -0.21
N ARG A 61 1.49 -15.09 -0.38
CA ARG A 61 0.59 -15.20 -1.54
C ARG A 61 -0.51 -14.15 -1.50
N ASP A 62 -1.17 -13.97 -0.36
CA ASP A 62 -2.34 -13.12 -0.22
C ASP A 62 -1.98 -11.65 -0.46
N ILE A 63 -0.85 -11.17 0.06
CA ILE A 63 -0.49 -9.76 -0.02
C ILE A 63 -0.17 -9.29 -1.45
N ARG A 64 0.21 -10.20 -2.35
CA ARG A 64 0.53 -9.88 -3.76
C ARG A 64 -0.68 -9.38 -4.54
N ALA A 65 -1.89 -9.73 -4.14
CA ALA A 65 -3.10 -9.19 -4.77
C ALA A 65 -3.17 -7.65 -4.66
N GLY A 66 -2.59 -7.05 -3.61
CA GLY A 66 -2.55 -5.60 -3.41
C GLY A 66 -1.92 -4.81 -4.55
N LEU A 67 -0.95 -5.38 -5.27
CA LEU A 67 -0.28 -4.74 -6.41
C LEU A 67 -1.22 -4.55 -7.61
N HIS A 68 -2.28 -5.36 -7.71
CA HIS A 68 -3.17 -5.42 -8.86
C HIS A 68 -4.48 -4.65 -8.62
N ASN A 69 -4.73 -4.24 -7.38
CA ASN A 69 -5.86 -3.37 -7.07
C ASN A 69 -5.54 -1.93 -7.52
N PRO A 70 -6.47 -1.25 -8.22
CA PRO A 70 -6.28 0.14 -8.60
C PRO A 70 -6.25 1.07 -7.36
N PRO A 71 -5.55 2.22 -7.43
CA PRO A 71 -4.70 2.66 -8.54
C PRO A 71 -3.38 1.88 -8.63
N MET A 72 -2.88 1.67 -9.85
CA MET A 72 -1.55 1.10 -10.10
C MET A 72 -0.45 2.10 -9.70
N ASP A 73 0.75 1.61 -9.45
CA ASP A 73 1.85 2.43 -8.93
C ASP A 73 2.30 3.51 -9.94
N ASP A 74 2.34 3.18 -11.22
CA ASP A 74 2.67 4.13 -12.29
C ASP A 74 1.63 5.26 -12.39
N SER A 75 0.35 4.92 -12.31
CA SER A 75 -0.74 5.89 -12.24
C SER A 75 -0.67 6.75 -10.99
N THR A 76 -0.29 6.16 -9.85
CA THR A 76 -0.11 6.89 -8.58
C THR A 76 1.04 7.89 -8.68
N ILE A 77 2.20 7.47 -9.19
CA ILE A 77 3.35 8.35 -9.38
C ILE A 77 3.03 9.48 -10.35
N ARG A 78 2.34 9.18 -11.45
CA ARG A 78 1.91 10.19 -12.44
C ARG A 78 0.98 11.22 -11.82
N LEU A 79 -0.03 10.78 -11.06
CA LEU A 79 -0.96 11.67 -10.38
C LEU A 79 -0.24 12.60 -9.40
N LEU A 80 0.65 12.04 -8.56
CA LEU A 80 1.43 12.83 -7.62
C LEU A 80 2.36 13.83 -8.31
N ALA A 81 2.92 13.46 -9.46
CA ALA A 81 3.75 14.36 -10.25
C ALA A 81 2.94 15.53 -10.83
N GLN A 82 1.74 15.26 -11.37
CA GLN A 82 0.83 16.30 -11.87
C GLN A 82 0.42 17.28 -10.76
N GLU A 83 0.01 16.75 -9.60
CA GLU A 83 -0.34 17.56 -8.42
C GLU A 83 0.85 18.43 -7.94
N ALA A 84 2.08 17.89 -7.98
CA ALA A 84 3.27 18.62 -7.55
C ALA A 84 3.71 19.71 -8.54
N LEU A 85 3.49 19.50 -9.84
CA LEU A 85 3.86 20.43 -10.91
C LEU A 85 2.77 21.48 -11.19
N GLY A 86 1.53 21.24 -10.75
CA GLY A 86 0.38 22.10 -11.04
C GLY A 86 -0.15 21.95 -12.47
N ASP A 87 0.13 20.79 -13.09
CA ASP A 87 -0.33 20.40 -14.43
C ASP A 87 -1.73 19.79 -14.43
#